data_AF-A0AA38I907-F1
#
_entry.id   AF-A0AA38I907-F1
#
_cell.length_a   1.000
_cell.length_b   1.000
_cell.length_c   1.000
_cell.angle_alpha   90.00
_cell.angle_beta   90.00
_cell.angle_gamma   90.00
#
_symmetry.space_group_name_H-M   'P 1'
#
loop_
_entity.id
_entity.type
_entity.pdbx_description
1 polymer ?
#
loop_
_entity_poly.entity_id
_entity_poly.type
_entity_poly.pdbx_seq_one_letter_code
_entity_poly.pdbx_strand_id
1 'polypeptide(L)' 'MLRATISTKNSIDISKCKQMIAFLKRQSEGYRLKKSKIFIKDEIGRFLKQADDKQFLLTTVALITGIAGACRKEEL' A
#
# COMPACT_ATOMS: atom_id res chain seq x y z
N MET A 1 8.48 -5.16 5.62
CA MET A 1 7.76 -5.22 6.92
C MET A 1 8.70 -5.50 8.09
N LEU A 2 9.56 -6.52 8.04
CA LEU A 2 10.41 -6.91 9.18
C LEU A 2 11.26 -5.76 9.79
N ARG A 3 11.90 -4.94 8.95
CA ARG A 3 12.67 -3.77 9.40
C ARG A 3 11.81 -2.74 10.15
N ALA A 4 10.58 -2.49 9.68
CA ALA A 4 9.66 -1.59 10.36
C ALA A 4 9.24 -2.20 11.71
N THR A 5 8.84 -3.48 11.73
CA THR A 5 8.41 -4.16 12.96
C THR A 5 9.47 -4.15 14.06
N ILE A 6 10.74 -4.42 13.74
CA ILE A 6 11.83 -4.40 14.72
C ILE A 6 12.05 -2.98 15.27
N SER A 7 11.92 -1.96 14.41
CA SER A 7 12.07 -0.56 14.82
C SER A 7 10.92 -0.09 15.72
N THR A 8 9.68 -0.49 15.44
CA THR A 8 8.51 -0.03 16.20
C THR A 8 8.27 -0.82 17.48
N LYS A 9 8.54 -2.14 17.48
CA LYS A 9 8.19 -3.03 18.59
C LYS A 9 9.29 -3.19 19.63
N ASN A 10 10.56 -3.16 19.20
CA ASN A 10 11.69 -3.39 20.09
C ASN A 10 12.48 -2.10 20.39
N SER A 11 12.12 -0.96 19.77
CA SER A 11 12.85 0.32 19.86
C SER A 11 14.35 0.18 19.60
N ILE A 12 14.74 -0.83 18.81
CA ILE A 12 16.14 -1.07 18.44
C ILE A 12 16.43 -0.21 17.22
N ASP A 13 17.46 0.64 17.33
CA ASP A 13 17.98 1.40 16.20
C ASP A 13 18.75 0.47 15.25
N ILE A 14 18.02 -0.06 14.26
CA ILE A 14 18.54 -0.97 13.23
C ILE A 14 19.67 -0.32 12.43
N SER A 15 19.74 1.03 12.36
CA SER A 15 20.79 1.74 11.63
C SER A 15 22.19 1.46 12.19
N LYS A 16 22.28 1.14 13.49
CA LYS A 16 23.54 0.83 14.18
C LYS A 16 24.00 -0.62 13.97
N CYS A 17 23.10 -1.52 13.58
CA CYS A 17 23.38 -2.95 13.41
C CYS A 17 23.75 -3.29 11.95
N LYS A 18 25.01 -3.01 11.56
CA LYS A 18 25.52 -3.26 10.20
C LYS A 18 25.37 -4.71 9.73
N GLN A 19 25.61 -5.69 10.60
CA GLN A 19 25.45 -7.12 10.26
C GLN A 19 23.99 -7.47 9.96
N MET A 20 23.05 -6.92 10.73
CA MET A 20 21.61 -7.17 10.52
C MET A 20 21.11 -6.52 9.22
N ILE A 21 21.57 -5.32 8.88
CA ILE A 21 21.26 -4.69 7.59
C ILE A 21 21.79 -5.53 6.43
N ALA A 22 23.03 -6.02 6.51
CA ALA A 22 23.61 -6.87 5.48
C ALA A 22 22.83 -8.18 5.31
N PHE A 23 22.43 -8.81 6.41
CA PHE A 23 21.58 -10.00 6.40
C PHE A 23 20.22 -9.73 5.73
N LEU A 24 19.55 -8.64 6.11
CA LEU A 24 18.26 -8.26 5.52
C LEU A 24 18.37 -7.97 4.02
N LYS A 25 19.47 -7.35 3.57
CA LYS A 25 19.74 -7.11 2.15
C LYS A 25 19.89 -8.41 1.37
N ARG A 26 20.72 -9.35 1.87
CA ARG A 26 20.88 -10.68 1.25
C ARG A 26 19.57 -11.45 1.19
N GLN A 27 18.75 -11.40 2.24
CA GLN A 27 17.43 -12.02 2.24
C GLN A 27 16.44 -11.38 1.26
N SER A 28 16.67 -10.12 0.87
CA SER A 28 15.88 -9.43 -0.13
C SER A 28 16.39 -9.61 -1.57
N GLU A 29 17.59 -10.18 -1.77
CA GLU A 29 18.10 -10.49 -3.10
C GLU A 29 17.19 -11.55 -3.76
N GLY A 30 16.77 -11.27 -5.00
CA GLY A 30 15.79 -12.12 -5.71
C GLY A 30 14.35 -11.98 -5.24
N TYR A 31 14.07 -11.24 -4.17
CA TYR A 31 12.71 -10.97 -3.74
C TYR A 31 12.01 -10.02 -4.72
N ARG A 32 11.18 -10.59 -5.59
CA ARG A 32 10.26 -9.81 -6.43
C ARG A 32 9.17 -9.25 -5.52
N LEU A 33 9.18 -7.94 -5.31
CA LEU A 33 8.11 -7.23 -4.62
C LEU A 33 6.75 -7.72 -5.13
N LYS A 34 5.90 -8.22 -4.23
CA LYS A 34 4.48 -8.46 -4.50
C LYS A 34 3.81 -7.09 -4.60
N LYS A 35 4.06 -6.37 -5.69
CA LYS A 35 3.36 -5.13 -5.99
C LYS A 35 1.92 -5.50 -6.30
N SER A 36 0.97 -4.81 -5.68
CA SER A 36 -0.43 -4.89 -6.09
C SER A 36 -0.52 -4.56 -7.59
N LYS A 37 -1.44 -5.22 -8.30
CA LYS A 37 -1.69 -4.91 -9.72
C LYS A 37 -1.99 -3.41 -9.83
N ILE A 38 -1.25 -2.72 -10.69
CA ILE A 38 -1.53 -1.32 -11.00
C ILE A 38 -2.73 -1.32 -11.94
N PHE A 39 -3.83 -0.71 -11.51
CA PHE A 39 -5.01 -0.60 -12.35
C PHE A 39 -4.77 0.40 -13.48
N ILE A 40 -5.15 0.01 -14.70
CA ILE A 40 -5.11 0.88 -15.87
C ILE A 40 -6.38 1.75 -15.88
N LYS A 41 -6.33 2.96 -16.46
CA LYS A 41 -7.49 3.89 -16.53
C LYS A 41 -8.79 3.22 -16.99
N ASP A 42 -8.70 2.30 -17.95
CA ASP A 42 -9.86 1.59 -18.49
C ASP A 42 -10.44 0.58 -17.48
N GLU A 43 -9.60 -0.11 -16.70
CA GLU A 43 -10.05 -1.01 -15.62
C GLU A 43 -10.75 -0.22 -14.50
N ILE A 44 -10.22 0.96 -14.16
CA ILE A 44 -10.85 1.89 -13.21
C ILE A 44 -12.21 2.35 -13.74
N GLY A 45 -12.27 2.78 -15.01
CA GLY A 45 -13.51 3.24 -15.63
C GLY A 45 -14.57 2.14 -15.73
N ARG A 46 -14.16 0.90 -16.03
CA ARG A 46 -15.06 -0.26 -16.01
C ARG A 46 -15.57 -0.55 -14.61
N PHE A 47 -14.69 -0.55 -13.60
CA PHE A 47 -15.09 -0.75 -12.21
C PHE A 47 -16.10 0.31 -11.76
N LEU A 48 -15.82 1.60 -11.97
CA LEU A 48 -16.72 2.68 -11.56
C LEU A 48 -18.10 2.66 -12.24
N LYS A 49 -18.20 2.08 -13.44
CA LYS A 49 -19.46 2.00 -14.20
C LYS A 49 -20.27 0.74 -13.94
N GLN A 50 -19.61 -0.36 -13.59
CA GLN A 50 -20.22 -1.70 -13.59
C GLN A 50 -20.20 -2.36 -12.20
N ALA A 51 -19.52 -1.79 -11.22
CA ALA A 51 -19.51 -2.33 -9.87
C ALA A 51 -20.91 -2.27 -9.25
N ASP A 52 -21.29 -3.34 -8.55
CA ASP A 52 -22.53 -3.38 -7.78
C ASP A 52 -22.40 -2.50 -6.53
N ASP A 53 -23.29 -1.54 -6.36
CA ASP A 53 -23.25 -0.60 -5.26
C ASP A 53 -23.44 -1.28 -3.90
N LYS A 54 -24.27 -2.33 -3.81
CA LYS A 54 -24.51 -3.00 -2.53
C LYS A 54 -23.24 -3.64 -1.98
N GLN A 55 -22.36 -4.13 -2.85
CA GLN A 55 -21.10 -4.75 -2.47
C GLN A 55 -19.91 -3.79 -2.43
N PHE A 56 -19.87 -2.80 -3.33
CA PHE A 56 -18.66 -2.02 -3.58
C PHE A 56 -18.79 -0.51 -3.37
N LEU A 57 -19.92 0.00 -2.87
CA LEU A 57 -20.13 1.44 -2.67
C LEU A 57 -18.96 2.13 -1.95
N LEU A 58 -18.53 1.59 -0.80
CA LEU A 58 -17.43 2.17 -0.03
C LEU A 58 -16.10 2.15 -0.81
N THR A 59 -15.83 1.07 -1.55
CA THR A 59 -14.61 0.94 -2.36
C THR A 59 -14.62 1.91 -3.53
N THR A 60 -15.77 2.10 -4.18
CA THR A 60 -15.99 3.07 -5.27
C THR A 60 -15.75 4.50 -4.77
N VAL A 61 -16.34 4.87 -3.63
CA VAL A 61 -16.13 6.19 -3.01
C VAL A 61 -14.66 6.40 -2.66
N ALA A 62 -14.04 5.45 -1.95
CA ALA A 62 -12.63 5.55 -1.56
C ALA A 62 -11.69 5.64 -2.78
N LEU A 63 -12.01 4.94 -3.88
CA LEU A 63 -11.26 4.99 -5.13
C LEU A 63 -11.36 6.38 -5.78
N ILE A 64 -12.57 6.94 -5.87
CA ILE A 64 -12.78 8.29 -6.42
C ILE A 64 -12.03 9.32 -5.58
N THR A 65 -12.19 9.27 -4.25
CA THR A 65 -11.51 10.16 -3.31
C THR A 65 -9.98 10.05 -3.42
N GLY A 66 -9.45 8.82 -3.55
CA GLY A 66 -8.01 8.59 -3.73
C GLY A 66 -7.47 9.15 -5.05
N ILE A 67 -8.22 9.04 -6.15
CA ILE A 67 -7.84 9.58 -7.46
C ILE A 67 -7.95 11.11 -7.48
N ALA A 68 -8.97 11.68 -6.84
CA ALA A 68 -9.22 13.12 -6.79
C ALA A 68 -8.26 13.88 -5.85
N GLY A 69 -7.41 13.18 -5.07
CA GLY A 69 -6.40 13.79 -4.22
C GLY A 69 -6.80 13.94 -2.75
N ALA A 70 -7.60 13.01 -2.23
CA ALA A 70 -8.20 12.99 -0.90
C ALA A 70 -9.15 14.17 -0.63
N CYS A 71 -10.43 13.87 -0.40
CA CYS A 71 -11.43 14.85 0.02
C CYS A 71 -11.06 15.37 1.40
N ARG A 72 -11.17 16.68 1.60
CA ARG A 72 -11.06 17.24 2.95
C ARG A 72 -12.22 16.70 3.80
N LYS A 73 -12.05 16.62 5.12
CA LYS A 73 -13.11 16.14 6.04
C LYS A 73 -14.42 16.94 5.92
N GLU A 74 -14.34 18.15 5.37
CA GLU A 74 -15.44 19.08 5.15
C GLU A 74 -16.22 18.80 3.85
N GLU A 75 -15.69 17.94 2.98
CA GLU A 75 -16.25 17.58 1.67
C GLU A 75 -16.87 16.17 1.65
N LEU A 76 -16.85 15.49 2.81
CA LEU A 76 -17.37 14.13 3.01
C LEU A 76 -18.75 14.19 3.70
#